data_AF-A0A2V5N2I2-F1
#
_entry.id   AF-A0A2V5N2I2-F1
#
_cell.length_a   1.000
_cell.length_b   1.000
_cell.length_c   1.000
_cell.angle_alpha   90.00
_cell.angle_beta   90.00
_cell.angle_gamma   90.00
#
_symmetry.space_group_name_H-M   'P 1'
#
loop_
_entity.id
_entity.type
_entity.pdbx_description
1 polymer ?
#
loop_
_entity_poly.entity_id
_entity_poly.type
_entity_poly.pdbx_seq_one_letter_code
_entity_poly.pdbx_strand_id
1 'polypeptide(L)'
;MRINCAFTVFMRRLRLGLTLSPFRLAVFLSILISCDCITSAHAYVLEGASWPRGSVATFQMGLGPANRTLIDGNTSWDVAAAPATNAWDNVMATLQFNANLGAGSAAASGDGANSIVFASTMFGQTFGSSTLAVTYWRSSGGRIVEADVLFNNHQAFDSYRGPLRFGSNGFAIGDIRRVLTHELGHALGLDHPDQHGQNVDAIMNSMTSDRETLSNDDISGAQSMYAAASAPSPTPTPTPVPGGNPTASHLANISTRMNVGTGDSVMIGGFVVSGSQSKTVLVRVLGPTLGSLGVVNMLPDPMLELHDSSGAVIAANDDWQIGSQVAQINASGYAPKNPYESALIATLAPGSYTAIVRGYNDSTGIALVEVYELDSVTTRLSNISTRGLVGTGDDVLIGGMIINGTVPKNLILRAIGPSLAAPPTSLNGALSDPVLELHDGSGNLVASNDDWGSSPQALAIAATPYRPSNAKESAIMTTLTAGSYTAIVRGANDTTGIALVEAYDLDP
;
A
#
# COMPACT_ATOMS: atom_id res chain seq x y z
N MET A 1 6.17 5.41 41.74
CA MET A 1 7.14 4.89 42.73
C MET A 1 7.64 3.56 42.21
N ARG A 2 8.90 3.48 41.75
CA ARG A 2 9.47 2.32 41.04
C ARG A 2 9.66 1.13 42.00
N ILE A 3 9.29 -0.07 41.57
CA ILE A 3 9.75 -1.32 42.18
C ILE A 3 10.17 -2.26 41.04
N ASN A 4 11.49 -2.45 40.90
CA ASN A 4 12.08 -3.59 40.21
C ASN A 4 12.04 -4.80 41.14
N CYS A 5 11.77 -5.99 40.60
CA CYS A 5 12.12 -7.27 41.23
C CYS A 5 12.78 -8.17 40.19
N ALA A 6 14.12 -8.23 40.23
CA ALA A 6 14.89 -9.30 39.63
C ALA A 6 14.94 -10.47 40.64
N PHE A 7 14.63 -11.68 40.21
CA PHE A 7 14.91 -12.89 40.98
C PHE A 7 15.92 -13.78 40.24
N THR A 8 17.08 -13.92 40.87
CA THR A 8 18.15 -14.86 40.55
C THR A 8 17.74 -16.26 41.02
N VAL A 9 17.79 -17.26 40.13
CA VAL A 9 17.72 -18.68 40.54
C VAL A 9 19.06 -19.34 40.30
N PHE A 10 19.69 -19.75 41.40
CA PHE A 10 20.87 -20.62 41.46
C PHE A 10 20.49 -22.04 40.98
N MET A 11 21.11 -22.55 39.92
CA MET A 11 21.16 -24.00 39.68
C MET A 11 22.54 -24.56 40.06
N ARG A 12 22.54 -25.30 41.17
CA ARG A 12 23.63 -26.15 41.65
C ARG A 12 23.78 -27.34 40.70
N ARG A 13 24.90 -27.45 39.98
CA ARG A 13 25.27 -28.67 39.24
C ARG A 13 25.80 -29.73 40.21
N LEU A 14 25.09 -30.84 40.35
CA LEU A 14 25.64 -32.06 40.94
C LEU A 14 26.51 -32.77 39.89
N ARG A 15 27.81 -32.94 40.19
CA ARG A 15 28.72 -33.81 39.43
C ARG A 15 28.53 -35.24 39.94
N LEU A 16 28.17 -36.18 39.06
CA LEU A 16 28.62 -37.56 39.16
C LEU A 16 29.46 -37.85 37.93
N GLY A 17 30.75 -38.12 38.16
CA GLY A 17 31.63 -38.70 37.16
C GLY A 17 31.56 -40.22 37.23
N LEU A 18 31.64 -40.87 36.07
CA LEU A 18 32.11 -42.24 35.93
C LEU A 18 32.78 -42.39 34.55
N THR A 19 33.77 -43.27 34.54
CA THR A 19 34.97 -43.38 33.71
C THR A 19 34.78 -43.92 32.28
N LEU A 20 35.73 -43.60 31.39
CA LEU A 20 35.83 -44.04 29.97
C LEU A 20 36.38 -45.47 29.77
N SER A 21 35.99 -46.07 28.62
CA SER A 21 36.77 -46.93 27.67
C SER A 21 36.27 -48.40 27.46
N PRO A 22 36.44 -49.04 26.26
CA PRO A 22 35.98 -48.62 24.93
C PRO A 22 35.32 -49.78 24.12
N PHE A 23 34.80 -49.45 22.92
CA PHE A 23 34.44 -50.38 21.82
C PHE A 23 33.30 -51.39 22.03
N ARG A 24 32.12 -51.13 21.46
CA ARG A 24 31.64 -51.79 20.22
C ARG A 24 30.27 -51.27 19.77
N LEU A 25 30.17 -51.20 18.44
CA LEU A 25 29.12 -50.70 17.57
C LEU A 25 27.81 -51.51 17.71
N ALA A 26 26.68 -50.85 18.01
CA ALA A 26 25.34 -51.32 17.64
C ALA A 26 24.34 -50.15 17.67
N VAL A 27 23.86 -49.76 16.50
CA VAL A 27 22.79 -48.78 16.30
C VAL A 27 21.46 -49.47 16.64
N PHE A 28 20.76 -48.99 17.67
CA PHE A 28 19.34 -49.22 17.86
C PHE A 28 18.67 -47.88 18.15
N LEU A 29 17.97 -47.35 17.15
CA LEU A 29 17.10 -46.19 17.28
C LEU A 29 15.76 -46.67 17.85
N SER A 30 15.61 -46.63 19.16
CA SER A 30 14.32 -46.80 19.84
C SER A 30 13.68 -45.42 20.03
N ILE A 31 12.64 -45.13 19.24
CA ILE A 31 11.79 -43.96 19.38
C ILE A 31 10.93 -44.16 20.62
N LEU A 32 11.25 -43.45 21.70
CA LEU A 32 10.35 -43.21 22.83
C LEU A 32 9.41 -42.07 22.43
N ILE A 33 8.14 -42.39 22.19
CA ILE A 33 7.07 -41.39 22.09
C ILE A 33 6.75 -40.96 23.53
N SER A 34 7.43 -39.91 24.00
CA SER A 34 6.91 -39.10 25.10
C SER A 34 5.74 -38.29 24.55
N CYS A 35 4.57 -38.48 25.14
CA CYS A 35 3.42 -37.61 24.94
C CYS A 35 3.71 -36.28 25.63
N ASP A 36 4.56 -35.46 25.02
CA ASP A 36 4.71 -34.07 25.40
C ASP A 36 3.43 -33.36 24.97
N CYS A 37 2.66 -32.88 25.94
CA CYS A 37 1.67 -31.85 25.72
C CYS A 37 2.41 -30.62 25.18
N ILE A 38 2.54 -30.52 23.87
CA ILE A 38 3.01 -29.30 23.20
C ILE A 38 1.90 -28.27 23.44
N THR A 39 2.04 -27.50 24.52
CA THR A 39 1.37 -26.21 24.60
C THR A 39 1.93 -25.38 23.47
N SER A 40 1.10 -25.05 22.48
CA SER A 40 1.46 -24.08 21.44
C SER A 40 1.91 -22.80 22.13
N ALA A 41 3.22 -22.53 22.11
CA ALA A 41 3.74 -21.24 22.53
C ALA A 41 3.33 -20.24 21.43
N HIS A 42 2.34 -19.42 21.73
CA HIS A 42 1.94 -18.33 20.86
C HIS A 42 2.91 -17.16 21.06
N ALA A 43 3.30 -16.52 19.95
CA ALA A 43 4.22 -15.39 19.97
C ALA A 43 3.55 -14.07 20.44
N TYR A 44 2.22 -14.00 20.33
CA TYR A 44 1.42 -12.88 20.82
C TYR A 44 1.06 -13.05 22.30
N VAL A 45 0.73 -11.95 22.97
CA VAL A 45 0.26 -11.95 24.37
C VAL A 45 -1.13 -11.31 24.45
N LEU A 46 -1.97 -11.83 25.35
CA LEU A 46 -3.34 -11.36 25.56
C LEU A 46 -3.52 -10.82 26.99
N GLU A 47 -4.28 -9.74 27.13
CA GLU A 47 -4.74 -9.15 28.40
C GLU A 47 -5.76 -10.06 29.13
N GLY A 48 -6.39 -10.99 28.39
CA GLY A 48 -7.34 -11.97 28.89
C GLY A 48 -8.81 -11.56 28.80
N ALA A 49 -9.13 -10.27 28.64
CA ALA A 49 -10.48 -9.79 28.32
C ALA A 49 -10.61 -9.46 26.82
N SER A 50 -11.80 -9.66 26.25
CA SER A 50 -12.09 -9.36 24.83
C SER A 50 -13.53 -8.88 24.63
N TRP A 51 -13.82 -8.20 23.53
CA TRP A 51 -15.20 -7.83 23.18
C TRP A 51 -16.06 -9.07 22.86
N PRO A 52 -17.39 -9.00 23.06
CA PRO A 52 -18.29 -10.03 22.56
C PRO A 52 -18.16 -10.19 21.03
N ARG A 53 -17.99 -11.42 20.54
CA ARG A 53 -17.97 -11.68 19.09
C ARG A 53 -19.26 -11.20 18.42
N GLY A 54 -19.13 -10.55 17.27
CA GLY A 54 -20.20 -9.93 16.49
C GLY A 54 -20.56 -8.51 16.93
N SER A 55 -19.82 -7.90 17.89
CA SER A 55 -20.06 -6.52 18.30
C SER A 55 -19.42 -5.51 17.35
N VAL A 56 -19.91 -4.27 17.43
CA VAL A 56 -19.24 -3.07 16.89
C VAL A 56 -18.81 -2.23 18.08
N ALA A 57 -17.50 -2.03 18.26
CA ALA A 57 -16.96 -1.13 19.27
C ALA A 57 -16.77 0.25 18.64
N THR A 58 -17.66 1.17 18.98
CA THR A 58 -17.62 2.54 18.45
C THR A 58 -16.77 3.42 19.35
N PHE A 59 -15.74 4.05 18.79
CA PHE A 59 -14.87 5.02 19.43
C PHE A 59 -15.22 6.44 19.02
N GLN A 60 -15.40 7.33 20.00
CA GLN A 60 -15.60 8.75 19.78
C GLN A 60 -14.23 9.43 19.64
N MET A 61 -13.93 9.93 18.44
CA MET A 61 -12.68 10.64 18.16
C MET A 61 -12.82 12.09 18.64
N GLY A 62 -12.07 12.43 19.69
CA GLY A 62 -12.04 13.74 20.34
C GLY A 62 -10.64 14.32 20.46
N LEU A 63 -9.76 14.02 19.51
CA LEU A 63 -8.40 14.59 19.41
C LEU A 63 -8.44 16.03 18.86
N GLY A 64 -9.43 16.35 18.02
CA GLY A 64 -9.73 17.71 17.57
C GLY A 64 -8.84 18.24 16.44
N PRO A 65 -8.92 19.57 16.16
CA PRO A 65 -8.09 20.20 15.13
C PRO A 65 -6.61 20.24 15.54
N ALA A 66 -5.72 20.06 14.57
CA ALA A 66 -4.28 20.12 14.82
C ALA A 66 -3.75 21.55 15.03
N ASN A 67 -4.51 22.57 14.60
CA ASN A 67 -4.13 23.99 14.63
C ASN A 67 -2.82 24.32 13.90
N ARG A 68 -2.38 23.39 13.05
CA ARG A 68 -1.28 23.48 12.10
C ARG A 68 -1.50 22.40 11.04
N THR A 69 -0.79 22.50 9.93
CA THR A 69 -0.64 21.39 9.00
C THR A 69 0.32 20.37 9.61
N LEU A 70 -0.11 19.11 9.69
CA LEU A 70 0.70 17.97 10.06
C LEU A 70 1.65 17.61 8.92
N ILE A 71 2.64 16.76 9.20
CA ILE A 71 3.66 16.38 8.21
C ILE A 71 3.04 15.71 6.99
N ASP A 72 1.99 14.90 7.18
CA ASP A 72 1.21 14.26 6.11
C ASP A 72 0.16 15.19 5.47
N GLY A 73 0.16 16.49 5.78
CA GLY A 73 -0.79 17.45 5.21
C GLY A 73 -2.14 17.54 5.92
N ASN A 74 -2.44 16.63 6.88
CA ASN A 74 -3.68 16.71 7.65
C ASN A 74 -3.75 17.97 8.51
N THR A 75 -4.96 18.43 8.79
CA THR A 75 -5.21 19.59 9.69
C THR A 75 -6.06 19.22 10.91
N SER A 76 -6.48 17.95 11.01
CA SER A 76 -7.23 17.39 12.11
C SER A 76 -6.54 16.12 12.61
N TRP A 77 -6.37 16.01 13.92
CA TRP A 77 -5.87 14.80 14.56
C TRP A 77 -6.86 13.64 14.43
N ASP A 78 -8.16 13.93 14.52
CA ASP A 78 -9.21 12.92 14.35
C ASP A 78 -9.12 12.26 12.97
N VAL A 79 -8.99 13.07 11.91
CA VAL A 79 -8.86 12.59 10.53
C VAL A 79 -7.57 11.80 10.34
N ALA A 80 -6.45 12.31 10.86
CA ALA A 80 -5.15 11.65 10.75
C ALA A 80 -5.10 10.27 11.45
N ALA A 81 -5.78 10.14 12.60
CA ALA A 81 -5.72 8.94 13.42
C ALA A 81 -6.79 7.90 13.05
N ALA A 82 -7.95 8.31 12.53
CA ALA A 82 -9.09 7.43 12.24
C ALA A 82 -8.75 6.14 11.46
N PRO A 83 -7.84 6.15 10.46
CA PRO A 83 -7.49 4.94 9.71
C PRO A 83 -6.87 3.81 10.55
N ALA A 84 -6.41 4.08 11.78
CA ALA A 84 -5.94 3.04 12.71
C ALA A 84 -7.02 1.99 13.03
N THR A 85 -8.31 2.37 13.02
CA THR A 85 -9.42 1.43 13.21
C THR A 85 -9.51 0.42 12.07
N ASN A 86 -9.36 0.88 10.83
CA ASN A 86 -9.38 0.05 9.63
C ASN A 86 -8.25 -0.99 9.59
N ALA A 87 -7.08 -0.67 10.17
CA ALA A 87 -5.95 -1.60 10.20
C ALA A 87 -6.33 -2.93 10.88
N TRP A 88 -7.08 -2.86 11.97
CA TRP A 88 -7.57 -4.04 12.70
C TRP A 88 -8.80 -4.67 12.04
N ASP A 89 -9.76 -3.86 11.57
CA ASP A 89 -10.98 -4.39 10.93
C ASP A 89 -10.68 -5.25 9.70
N ASN A 90 -9.61 -4.93 8.97
CA ASN A 90 -9.18 -5.69 7.80
C ASN A 90 -8.72 -7.12 8.12
N VAL A 91 -8.37 -7.42 9.38
CA VAL A 91 -7.81 -8.72 9.76
C VAL A 91 -8.74 -9.55 10.65
N MET A 92 -9.84 -8.96 11.15
CA MET A 92 -10.80 -9.59 12.05
C MET A 92 -12.15 -9.84 11.37
N ALA A 93 -12.79 -10.98 11.66
CA ALA A 93 -14.12 -11.28 11.12
C ALA A 93 -15.27 -10.93 12.07
N THR A 94 -15.04 -11.03 13.39
CA THR A 94 -16.13 -11.02 14.38
C THR A 94 -16.05 -9.85 15.37
N LEU A 95 -15.34 -8.79 15.03
CA LEU A 95 -15.39 -7.50 15.71
C LEU A 95 -15.17 -6.42 14.65
N GLN A 96 -15.87 -5.30 14.79
CA GLN A 96 -15.61 -4.11 13.99
C GLN A 96 -15.39 -2.93 14.91
N PHE A 97 -14.38 -2.13 14.60
CA PHE A 97 -14.24 -0.79 15.12
C PHE A 97 -15.06 0.18 14.28
N ASN A 98 -15.53 1.24 14.92
CA ASN A 98 -16.19 2.33 14.23
C ASN A 98 -15.69 3.65 14.83
N ALA A 99 -15.01 4.48 14.04
CA ALA A 99 -14.54 5.79 14.46
C ALA A 99 -15.59 6.87 14.16
N ASN A 100 -16.20 7.43 15.19
CA ASN A 100 -17.10 8.58 15.07
C ASN A 100 -16.30 9.88 15.20
N LEU A 101 -16.10 10.59 14.09
CA LEU A 101 -15.37 11.87 14.06
C LEU A 101 -16.19 13.02 14.67
N GLY A 102 -15.53 13.88 15.44
CA GLY A 102 -16.10 15.17 15.86
C GLY A 102 -17.18 15.10 16.94
N ALA A 103 -17.33 13.97 17.62
CA ALA A 103 -18.29 13.75 18.71
C ALA A 103 -17.68 13.87 20.13
N GLY A 104 -16.39 14.23 20.23
CA GLY A 104 -15.60 14.12 21.46
C GLY A 104 -16.13 14.89 22.67
N SER A 105 -16.42 14.15 23.74
CA SER A 105 -16.52 14.64 25.12
C SER A 105 -15.19 14.34 25.84
N ALA A 106 -14.93 14.94 27.01
CA ALA A 106 -13.81 14.51 27.83
C ALA A 106 -13.99 13.04 28.24
N ALA A 107 -12.95 12.22 28.09
CA ALA A 107 -13.00 10.82 28.55
C ALA A 107 -13.27 10.75 30.06
N ALA A 108 -14.18 9.88 30.47
CA ALA A 108 -14.50 9.66 31.87
C ALA A 108 -14.52 8.16 32.18
N SER A 109 -13.74 7.75 33.19
CA SER A 109 -13.69 6.35 33.59
C SER A 109 -15.08 5.87 34.02
N GLY A 110 -15.57 4.87 33.31
CA GLY A 110 -16.77 4.14 33.67
C GLY A 110 -18.08 4.69 33.13
N ASP A 111 -18.04 5.59 32.15
CA ASP A 111 -19.21 6.21 31.54
C ASP A 111 -19.86 5.36 30.42
N GLY A 112 -19.23 4.25 30.04
CA GLY A 112 -19.68 3.35 28.99
C GLY A 112 -19.45 3.87 27.56
N ALA A 113 -18.71 4.97 27.38
CA ALA A 113 -18.25 5.44 26.09
C ALA A 113 -16.80 5.00 25.84
N ASN A 114 -16.47 4.70 24.58
CA ASN A 114 -15.08 4.49 24.19
C ASN A 114 -14.55 5.81 23.61
N SER A 115 -13.63 6.48 24.29
CA SER A 115 -13.15 7.79 23.89
C SER A 115 -11.71 7.73 23.39
N ILE A 116 -11.38 8.52 22.36
CA ILE A 116 -10.00 8.71 21.90
C ILE A 116 -9.68 10.20 22.01
N VAL A 117 -8.88 10.59 23.01
CA VAL A 117 -8.66 12.00 23.36
C VAL A 117 -7.23 12.29 23.78
N PHE A 118 -6.82 13.55 23.64
CA PHE A 118 -5.64 14.07 24.34
C PHE A 118 -5.97 14.36 25.80
N ALA A 119 -5.09 13.94 26.71
CA ALA A 119 -5.24 14.15 28.15
C ALA A 119 -3.89 14.51 28.80
N SER A 120 -3.93 15.28 29.89
CA SER A 120 -2.76 15.58 30.73
C SER A 120 -2.55 14.57 31.86
N THR A 121 -3.59 13.79 32.17
CA THR A 121 -3.55 12.72 33.18
C THR A 121 -4.36 11.53 32.74
N MET A 122 -4.03 10.36 33.29
CA MET A 122 -4.82 9.13 33.18
C MET A 122 -5.81 9.08 34.34
N PHE A 123 -6.99 9.68 34.17
CA PHE A 123 -8.02 9.76 35.20
C PHE A 123 -7.47 10.22 36.58
N GLY A 124 -6.67 11.30 36.56
CA GLY A 124 -6.04 11.88 37.75
C GLY A 124 -4.65 11.33 38.09
N GLN A 125 -4.17 10.29 37.41
CA GLN A 125 -2.80 9.79 37.57
C GLN A 125 -1.85 10.44 36.54
N THR A 126 -0.63 10.78 36.95
CA THR A 126 0.37 11.33 36.04
C THR A 126 0.87 10.25 35.08
N PHE A 127 0.97 10.58 33.79
CA PHE A 127 1.62 9.73 32.81
C PHE A 127 3.10 9.49 33.14
N GLY A 128 3.63 8.35 32.69
CA GLY A 128 5.08 8.14 32.66
C GLY A 128 5.76 9.16 31.74
N SER A 129 7.01 9.51 32.04
CA SER A 129 7.77 10.52 31.28
C SER A 129 8.00 10.15 29.80
N SER A 130 7.91 8.87 29.45
CA SER A 130 8.07 8.33 28.09
C SER A 130 6.79 7.71 27.54
N THR A 131 5.66 7.84 28.25
CA THR A 131 4.38 7.26 27.83
C THR A 131 3.74 8.16 26.77
N LEU A 132 3.52 7.61 25.57
CA LEU A 132 2.87 8.32 24.45
C LEU A 132 1.35 8.32 24.62
N ALA A 133 0.76 7.15 24.86
CA ALA A 133 -0.66 7.01 25.15
C ALA A 133 -0.87 5.84 26.12
N VAL A 134 -2.10 5.71 26.62
CA VAL A 134 -2.54 4.50 27.33
C VAL A 134 -3.99 4.20 26.96
N THR A 135 -4.25 2.93 26.76
CA THR A 135 -5.60 2.38 26.72
C THR A 135 -6.04 1.93 28.10
N TYR A 136 -7.15 2.47 28.56
CA TYR A 136 -7.85 2.04 29.75
C TYR A 136 -9.11 1.30 29.35
N TRP A 137 -9.27 0.05 29.77
CA TRP A 137 -10.48 -0.72 29.48
C TRP A 137 -11.13 -1.25 30.76
N ARG A 138 -12.43 -1.49 30.69
CA ARG A 138 -13.21 -2.15 31.74
C ARG A 138 -13.79 -3.44 31.18
N SER A 139 -13.86 -4.45 32.03
CA SER A 139 -14.51 -5.71 31.67
C SER A 139 -15.56 -6.14 32.68
N SER A 140 -16.53 -6.92 32.20
CA SER A 140 -17.51 -7.62 33.00
C SER A 140 -17.58 -9.07 32.54
N GLY A 141 -17.30 -10.02 33.44
CA GLY A 141 -17.28 -11.45 33.11
C GLY A 141 -16.28 -11.82 32.01
N GLY A 142 -15.10 -11.18 32.00
CA GLY A 142 -14.06 -11.39 30.98
C GLY A 142 -14.33 -10.72 29.63
N ARG A 143 -15.41 -9.93 29.53
CA ARG A 143 -15.75 -9.20 28.31
C ARG A 143 -15.49 -7.73 28.46
N ILE A 144 -14.77 -7.12 27.51
CA ILE A 144 -14.61 -5.68 27.46
C ILE A 144 -15.99 -5.04 27.26
N VAL A 145 -16.26 -3.99 28.04
CA VAL A 145 -17.51 -3.21 27.98
C VAL A 145 -17.26 -1.74 27.67
N GLU A 146 -16.01 -1.28 27.82
CA GLU A 146 -15.57 0.11 27.67
C GLU A 146 -14.06 0.12 27.45
N ALA A 147 -13.56 0.96 26.55
CA ALA A 147 -12.14 1.20 26.31
C ALA A 147 -11.90 2.66 25.90
N ASP A 148 -11.12 3.40 26.69
CA ASP A 148 -10.67 4.76 26.41
C ASP A 148 -9.20 4.77 26.04
N VAL A 149 -8.83 5.52 25.00
CA VAL A 149 -7.44 5.79 24.61
C VAL A 149 -7.10 7.23 24.96
N LEU A 150 -6.13 7.39 25.85
CA LEU A 150 -5.67 8.69 26.35
C LEU A 150 -4.27 8.99 25.81
N PHE A 151 -4.18 9.90 24.84
CA PHE A 151 -2.92 10.42 24.34
C PHE A 151 -2.33 11.42 25.32
N ASN A 152 -1.07 11.22 25.72
CA ASN A 152 -0.39 12.09 26.67
C ASN A 152 -0.01 13.42 26.03
N ASN A 153 -0.77 14.48 26.31
CA ASN A 153 -0.54 15.80 25.73
C ASN A 153 0.73 16.52 26.23
N HIS A 154 1.51 15.88 27.11
CA HIS A 154 2.86 16.31 27.47
C HIS A 154 3.93 15.83 26.47
N GLN A 155 3.59 14.93 25.55
CA GLN A 155 4.49 14.44 24.49
C GLN A 155 4.28 15.21 23.19
N ALA A 156 5.29 15.17 22.33
CA ALA A 156 5.18 15.71 20.98
C ALA A 156 4.55 14.68 20.04
N PHE A 157 3.53 15.12 19.29
CA PHE A 157 2.87 14.32 18.26
C PHE A 157 2.92 15.01 16.91
N ASP A 158 2.88 14.20 15.86
CA ASP A 158 2.61 14.58 14.48
C ASP A 158 1.85 13.43 13.78
N SER A 159 1.48 13.59 12.52
CA SER A 159 1.03 12.48 11.68
C SER A 159 2.00 12.36 10.52
N TYR A 160 2.64 11.20 10.44
CA TYR A 160 3.60 10.88 9.40
C TYR A 160 3.68 9.38 9.16
N ARG A 161 4.17 8.95 8.00
CA ARG A 161 4.57 7.54 7.78
C ARG A 161 6.08 7.39 7.76
N GLY A 162 6.61 6.18 7.67
CA GLY A 162 8.04 5.85 7.62
C GLY A 162 8.75 5.83 8.98
N PRO A 163 10.10 5.88 9.02
CA PRO A 163 10.86 5.72 10.26
C PRO A 163 10.52 6.74 11.35
N LEU A 164 10.75 6.37 12.62
CA LEU A 164 10.58 7.24 13.77
C LEU A 164 11.34 8.56 13.59
N ARG A 165 10.65 9.65 13.88
CA ARG A 165 11.23 10.99 13.92
C ARG A 165 11.49 11.37 15.37
N PHE A 166 12.57 12.11 15.61
CA PHE A 166 12.99 12.49 16.96
C PHE A 166 12.93 14.00 17.14
N GLY A 167 12.39 14.44 18.28
CA GLY A 167 12.39 15.83 18.69
C GLY A 167 13.78 16.27 19.15
N SER A 168 13.94 17.59 19.35
CA SER A 168 15.19 18.17 19.87
C SER A 168 15.57 17.69 21.28
N ASN A 169 14.61 17.14 22.01
CA ASN A 169 14.79 16.51 23.33
C ASN A 169 15.28 15.05 23.24
N GLY A 170 15.47 14.51 22.04
CA GLY A 170 15.93 13.13 21.80
C GLY A 170 14.83 12.07 21.96
N PHE A 171 13.60 12.45 22.30
CA PHE A 171 12.46 11.52 22.33
C PHE A 171 11.82 11.42 20.95
N ALA A 172 11.25 10.25 20.65
CA ALA A 172 10.46 10.07 19.44
C ALA A 172 9.25 11.01 19.45
N ILE A 173 8.97 11.63 18.30
CA ILE A 173 7.71 12.32 18.04
C ILE A 173 6.69 11.22 17.77
N GLY A 174 5.63 11.13 18.57
CA GLY A 174 4.60 10.12 18.36
C GLY A 174 3.89 10.34 17.03
N ASP A 175 3.94 9.36 16.12
CA ASP A 175 3.01 9.33 14.99
C ASP A 175 1.62 8.93 15.50
N ILE A 176 0.64 9.82 15.36
CA ILE A 176 -0.69 9.66 15.96
C ILE A 176 -1.38 8.37 15.49
N ARG A 177 -1.21 8.00 14.21
CA ARG A 177 -1.83 6.80 13.63
C ARG A 177 -1.16 5.52 14.12
N ARG A 178 0.17 5.46 14.16
CA ARG A 178 0.95 4.34 14.69
C ARG A 178 0.65 4.10 16.15
N VAL A 179 0.69 5.16 16.95
CA VAL A 179 0.36 5.07 18.38
C VAL A 179 -1.09 4.63 18.54
N LEU A 180 -2.05 5.20 17.82
CA LEU A 180 -3.45 4.73 17.92
C LEU A 180 -3.61 3.27 17.49
N THR A 181 -2.88 2.82 16.46
CA THR A 181 -2.95 1.41 16.02
C THR A 181 -2.49 0.47 17.13
N HIS A 182 -1.42 0.82 17.85
CA HIS A 182 -0.98 0.10 19.04
C HIS A 182 -2.03 0.13 20.16
N GLU A 183 -2.54 1.30 20.52
CA GLU A 183 -3.54 1.45 21.58
C GLU A 183 -4.84 0.69 21.29
N LEU A 184 -5.28 0.69 20.04
CA LEU A 184 -6.42 -0.12 19.63
C LEU A 184 -6.17 -1.62 19.78
N GLY A 185 -4.93 -2.09 19.70
CA GLY A 185 -4.58 -3.47 20.03
C GLY A 185 -4.80 -3.80 21.51
N HIS A 186 -4.49 -2.88 22.43
CA HIS A 186 -4.91 -3.03 23.83
C HIS A 186 -6.43 -3.02 23.97
N ALA A 187 -7.12 -2.17 23.21
CA ALA A 187 -8.58 -2.13 23.21
C ALA A 187 -9.21 -3.41 22.65
N LEU A 188 -8.47 -4.19 21.84
CA LEU A 188 -8.84 -5.54 21.42
C LEU A 188 -8.63 -6.58 22.52
N GLY A 189 -7.70 -6.35 23.45
CA GLY A 189 -7.27 -7.31 24.46
C GLY A 189 -5.88 -7.92 24.20
N LEU A 190 -5.05 -7.31 23.36
CA LEU A 190 -3.63 -7.66 23.19
C LEU A 190 -2.77 -7.00 24.27
N ASP A 191 -1.72 -7.70 24.69
CA ASP A 191 -0.69 -7.19 25.61
C ASP A 191 0.69 -7.22 24.92
N HIS A 192 1.68 -6.61 25.55
CA HIS A 192 3.01 -6.37 25.02
C HIS A 192 3.89 -7.64 24.99
N PRO A 193 4.27 -8.17 23.81
CA PRO A 193 5.11 -9.37 23.75
C PRO A 193 6.48 -9.19 24.45
N ASP A 194 7.13 -8.04 24.26
CA ASP A 194 8.45 -7.72 24.83
C ASP A 194 8.47 -7.67 26.37
N GLN A 195 7.35 -7.29 26.99
CA GLN A 195 7.23 -7.28 28.46
C GLN A 195 7.09 -8.69 29.05
N HIS A 196 6.72 -9.68 28.23
CA HIS A 196 6.67 -11.10 28.59
C HIS A 196 7.89 -11.88 28.10
N GLY A 197 8.98 -11.18 27.76
CA GLY A 197 10.25 -11.77 27.37
C GLY A 197 10.32 -12.28 25.94
N GLN A 198 9.33 -11.94 25.11
CA GLN A 198 9.35 -12.26 23.69
C GLN A 198 10.19 -11.24 22.91
N ASN A 199 10.77 -11.65 21.78
CA ASN A 199 11.47 -10.75 20.88
C ASN A 199 10.92 -10.97 19.47
N VAL A 200 9.81 -10.30 19.20
CA VAL A 200 9.04 -10.41 17.96
C VAL A 200 8.87 -9.02 17.37
N ASP A 201 8.81 -8.94 16.05
CA ASP A 201 8.48 -7.70 15.37
C ASP A 201 6.96 -7.49 15.44
N ALA A 202 6.50 -6.63 16.35
CA ALA A 202 5.09 -6.38 16.65
C ALA A 202 4.84 -4.89 16.86
N ILE A 203 3.72 -4.38 16.33
CA ILE A 203 3.28 -3.03 16.68
C ILE A 203 2.89 -2.96 18.16
N MET A 204 2.48 -4.09 18.74
CA MET A 204 2.16 -4.24 20.16
C MET A 204 3.38 -4.32 21.09
N ASN A 205 4.63 -4.16 20.63
CA ASN A 205 5.75 -4.03 21.57
C ASN A 205 5.64 -2.71 22.37
N SER A 206 6.07 -2.74 23.64
CA SER A 206 5.91 -1.61 24.57
C SER A 206 6.79 -0.40 24.25
N MET A 207 7.79 -0.59 23.40
CA MET A 207 8.64 0.46 22.87
C MET A 207 8.29 0.71 21.41
N THR A 208 7.93 1.95 21.08
CA THR A 208 7.66 2.32 19.68
C THR A 208 8.89 2.06 18.81
N SER A 209 8.64 1.58 17.59
CA SER A 209 9.65 1.27 16.58
C SER A 209 9.24 1.86 15.23
N ASP A 210 10.03 1.64 14.18
CA ASP A 210 9.70 2.03 12.80
C ASP A 210 8.49 1.27 12.23
N ARG A 211 7.91 0.34 12.99
CA ARG A 211 6.76 -0.44 12.59
C ARG A 211 5.47 0.38 12.63
N GLU A 212 4.78 0.46 11.49
CA GLU A 212 3.55 1.24 11.33
C GLU A 212 2.30 0.40 11.07
N THR A 213 2.51 -0.85 10.67
CA THR A 213 1.46 -1.79 10.29
C THR A 213 1.47 -3.00 11.21
N LEU A 214 0.36 -3.73 11.22
CA LEU A 214 0.21 -4.96 11.99
C LEU A 214 1.19 -6.03 11.51
N SER A 215 1.81 -6.72 12.45
CA SER A 215 2.65 -7.90 12.20
C SER A 215 1.80 -9.14 12.06
N ASN A 216 2.42 -10.23 11.62
CA ASN A 216 1.84 -11.56 11.79
C ASN A 216 1.55 -11.90 13.26
N ASP A 217 2.34 -11.38 14.21
CA ASP A 217 2.13 -11.59 15.64
C ASP A 217 0.83 -10.92 16.12
N ASP A 218 0.71 -9.61 15.84
CA ASP A 218 -0.45 -8.76 16.13
C ASP A 218 -1.72 -9.34 15.50
N ILE A 219 -1.64 -9.70 14.20
CA ILE A 219 -2.74 -10.31 13.44
C ILE A 219 -3.15 -11.64 14.07
N SER A 220 -2.19 -12.51 14.39
CA SER A 220 -2.49 -13.81 15.02
C SER A 220 -3.17 -13.64 16.37
N GLY A 221 -2.71 -12.68 17.18
CA GLY A 221 -3.31 -12.35 18.46
C GLY A 221 -4.76 -11.89 18.30
N ALA A 222 -5.01 -10.92 17.43
CA ALA A 222 -6.36 -10.41 17.17
C ALA A 222 -7.28 -11.51 16.61
N GLN A 223 -6.81 -12.30 15.66
CA GLN A 223 -7.58 -13.39 15.04
C GLN A 223 -7.85 -14.54 16.02
N SER A 224 -7.01 -14.77 17.01
CA SER A 224 -7.28 -15.75 18.07
C SER A 224 -8.55 -15.39 18.87
N MET A 225 -8.83 -14.09 19.02
CA MET A 225 -10.03 -13.59 19.71
C MET A 225 -11.22 -13.42 18.76
N TYR A 226 -10.98 -12.87 17.56
CA TYR A 226 -12.04 -12.37 16.67
C TYR A 226 -12.14 -13.06 15.29
N ALA A 227 -11.46 -14.20 15.13
CA ALA A 227 -11.34 -14.96 13.89
C ALA A 227 -10.72 -14.17 12.72
N ALA A 228 -10.07 -14.89 11.80
CA ALA A 228 -9.54 -14.29 10.59
C ALA A 228 -10.68 -13.75 9.72
N ALA A 229 -10.56 -12.49 9.29
CA ALA A 229 -11.36 -11.97 8.19
C ALA A 229 -11.27 -12.96 7.01
N SER A 230 -12.42 -13.27 6.39
CA SER A 230 -12.39 -14.06 5.16
C SER A 230 -11.59 -13.28 4.14
N ALA A 231 -10.58 -13.92 3.51
CA ALA A 231 -9.93 -13.32 2.35
C ALA A 231 -11.04 -12.85 1.40
N PRO A 232 -11.03 -11.59 0.94
CA PRO A 232 -12.03 -11.15 0.00
C PRO A 232 -11.99 -12.15 -1.15
N SER A 233 -13.14 -12.76 -1.46
CA SER A 233 -13.28 -13.55 -2.68
C SER A 233 -12.66 -12.74 -3.81
N PRO A 234 -11.77 -13.32 -4.64
CA PRO A 234 -11.14 -12.57 -5.73
C PRO A 234 -12.27 -11.88 -6.47
N THR A 235 -12.27 -10.54 -6.41
CA THR A 235 -13.22 -9.78 -7.20
C THR A 235 -12.80 -10.09 -8.64
N PRO A 236 -13.71 -10.61 -9.48
CA PRO A 236 -13.35 -10.93 -10.85
C PRO A 236 -12.66 -9.73 -11.48
N THR A 237 -11.57 -9.97 -12.19
CA THR A 237 -10.97 -9.02 -13.13
C THR A 237 -12.12 -8.24 -13.79
N PRO A 238 -12.14 -6.89 -13.73
CA PRO A 238 -13.28 -6.12 -14.19
C PRO A 238 -13.63 -6.56 -15.61
N THR A 239 -14.73 -7.29 -15.72
CA THR A 239 -15.29 -7.66 -17.01
C THR A 239 -15.93 -6.38 -17.53
N PRO A 240 -15.66 -5.96 -18.78
CA PRO A 240 -16.16 -4.69 -19.29
C PRO A 240 -17.67 -4.60 -19.05
N VAL A 241 -18.09 -3.56 -18.32
CA VAL A 241 -19.51 -3.22 -18.19
C VAL A 241 -20.00 -2.95 -19.61
N PRO A 242 -21.03 -3.66 -20.12
CA PRO A 242 -21.63 -3.34 -21.41
C PRO A 242 -22.41 -2.02 -21.32
N GLY A 243 -21.70 -0.91 -21.27
CA GLY A 243 -22.24 0.44 -21.30
C GLY A 243 -22.30 0.95 -22.73
N GLY A 244 -23.44 0.71 -23.39
CA GLY A 244 -23.88 1.37 -24.63
C GLY A 244 -22.96 1.17 -25.84
N ASN A 245 -23.28 0.19 -26.68
CA ASN A 245 -22.65 -0.12 -27.98
C ASN A 245 -22.03 1.11 -28.69
N PRO A 246 -20.73 1.45 -28.46
CA PRO A 246 -20.05 2.42 -29.29
C PRO A 246 -19.55 1.65 -30.49
N THR A 247 -20.07 1.97 -31.68
CA THR A 247 -19.55 1.42 -32.94
C THR A 247 -18.10 1.85 -33.20
N ALA A 248 -17.58 2.84 -32.47
CA ALA A 248 -16.19 3.29 -32.52
C ALA A 248 -15.37 2.73 -31.34
N SER A 249 -14.25 2.08 -31.66
CA SER A 249 -13.31 1.54 -30.67
C SER A 249 -12.37 2.60 -30.12
N HIS A 250 -12.04 2.50 -28.83
CA HIS A 250 -11.15 3.43 -28.12
C HIS A 250 -10.41 2.74 -26.97
N LEU A 251 -9.31 3.36 -26.52
CA LEU A 251 -8.60 2.96 -25.30
C LEU A 251 -9.44 3.35 -24.08
N ALA A 252 -9.85 2.38 -23.27
CA ALA A 252 -10.83 2.57 -22.19
C ALA A 252 -10.27 2.41 -20.77
N ASN A 253 -9.09 1.81 -20.64
CA ASN A 253 -8.33 1.73 -19.38
C ASN A 253 -6.84 1.72 -19.70
N ILE A 254 -6.08 2.35 -18.83
CA ILE A 254 -4.63 2.51 -18.89
C ILE A 254 -4.08 2.09 -17.54
N SER A 255 -3.26 1.05 -17.49
CA SER A 255 -2.73 0.52 -16.24
C SER A 255 -1.22 0.28 -16.34
N THR A 256 -0.41 0.75 -15.39
CA THR A 256 1.03 0.47 -15.39
C THR A 256 1.49 -0.12 -14.09
N ARG A 257 2.14 -1.29 -14.15
CA ARG A 257 2.81 -1.94 -13.01
C ARG A 257 4.32 -1.81 -13.16
N MET A 258 4.99 -1.25 -12.16
CA MET A 258 6.46 -1.16 -12.13
C MET A 258 6.98 -0.80 -10.73
N ASN A 259 8.31 -0.89 -10.55
CA ASN A 259 8.98 -0.50 -9.31
C ASN A 259 9.08 1.03 -9.16
N VAL A 260 8.40 1.58 -8.15
CA VAL A 260 8.47 2.99 -7.77
C VAL A 260 9.76 3.23 -6.99
N GLY A 261 10.68 3.98 -7.58
CA GLY A 261 11.90 4.44 -6.93
C GLY A 261 11.76 5.85 -6.34
N THR A 262 12.90 6.45 -5.98
CA THR A 262 12.99 7.82 -5.46
C THR A 262 13.60 8.77 -6.50
N GLY A 263 13.53 10.08 -6.27
CA GLY A 263 14.14 11.08 -7.16
C GLY A 263 13.64 10.96 -8.61
N ASP A 264 14.57 10.74 -9.54
CA ASP A 264 14.28 10.57 -10.97
C ASP A 264 13.66 9.20 -11.33
N SER A 265 13.70 8.24 -10.39
CA SER A 265 13.20 6.85 -10.58
C SER A 265 11.76 6.65 -10.10
N VAL A 266 11.04 7.73 -9.78
CA VAL A 266 9.60 7.65 -9.48
C VAL A 266 8.80 7.15 -10.68
N MET A 267 7.67 6.52 -10.43
CA MET A 267 6.77 6.10 -11.50
C MET A 267 5.99 7.31 -12.01
N ILE A 268 5.94 7.45 -13.34
CA ILE A 268 5.19 8.52 -13.99
C ILE A 268 4.30 7.94 -15.08
N GLY A 269 2.98 8.03 -14.88
CA GLY A 269 1.97 7.69 -15.89
C GLY A 269 1.44 8.95 -16.58
N GLY A 270 1.86 9.19 -17.81
CA GLY A 270 1.35 10.24 -18.68
C GLY A 270 0.16 9.78 -19.52
N PHE A 271 -0.84 10.66 -19.68
CA PHE A 271 -1.98 10.43 -20.55
C PHE A 271 -2.46 11.74 -21.22
N VAL A 272 -3.13 11.61 -22.36
CA VAL A 272 -3.67 12.76 -23.12
C VAL A 272 -5.18 12.66 -23.20
N VAL A 273 -5.86 13.74 -22.82
CA VAL A 273 -7.30 13.93 -23.00
C VAL A 273 -7.53 14.59 -24.36
N SER A 274 -8.06 13.84 -25.33
CA SER A 274 -8.27 14.29 -26.71
C SER A 274 -9.75 14.49 -27.01
N GLY A 275 -10.10 15.68 -27.50
CA GLY A 275 -11.47 16.08 -27.81
C GLY A 275 -11.68 17.57 -27.59
N SER A 276 -12.94 17.99 -27.52
CA SER A 276 -13.34 19.39 -27.32
C SER A 276 -14.02 19.66 -25.98
N GLN A 277 -14.37 18.61 -25.23
CA GLN A 277 -15.04 18.70 -23.94
C GLN A 277 -14.14 18.19 -22.82
N SER A 278 -14.32 18.70 -21.61
CA SER A 278 -13.64 18.15 -20.44
C SER A 278 -14.07 16.71 -20.16
N LYS A 279 -13.13 15.90 -19.66
CA LYS A 279 -13.28 14.49 -19.35
C LYS A 279 -13.12 14.25 -17.86
N THR A 280 -14.04 13.51 -17.26
CA THR A 280 -13.96 13.07 -15.87
C THR A 280 -13.26 11.73 -15.80
N VAL A 281 -12.17 11.67 -15.03
CA VAL A 281 -11.35 10.48 -14.84
C VAL A 281 -11.21 10.15 -13.36
N LEU A 282 -11.02 8.87 -13.06
CA LEU A 282 -10.49 8.39 -11.80
C LEU A 282 -9.06 7.91 -12.02
N VAL A 283 -8.14 8.42 -11.22
CA VAL A 283 -6.75 7.93 -11.17
C VAL A 283 -6.57 7.22 -9.84
N ARG A 284 -6.07 6.00 -9.84
CA ARG A 284 -5.76 5.25 -8.61
C ARG A 284 -4.40 4.59 -8.67
N VAL A 285 -3.84 4.32 -7.50
CA VAL A 285 -2.57 3.62 -7.34
C VAL A 285 -2.74 2.48 -6.35
N LEU A 286 -2.45 1.27 -6.80
CA LEU A 286 -2.47 0.08 -5.97
C LEU A 286 -1.04 -0.32 -5.60
N GLY A 287 -0.79 -0.46 -4.30
CA GLY A 287 0.48 -0.92 -3.76
C GLY A 287 0.24 -2.16 -2.92
N PRO A 288 -0.27 -2.03 -1.69
CA PRO A 288 -0.58 -3.16 -0.81
C PRO A 288 -1.50 -4.22 -1.43
N THR A 289 -2.49 -3.84 -2.25
CA THR A 289 -3.40 -4.80 -2.89
C THR A 289 -2.63 -5.79 -3.78
N LEU A 290 -1.50 -5.39 -4.37
CA LEU A 290 -0.69 -6.28 -5.21
C LEU A 290 -0.13 -7.48 -4.44
N GLY A 291 0.12 -7.34 -3.12
CA GLY A 291 0.55 -8.44 -2.27
C GLY A 291 -0.48 -9.58 -2.23
N SER A 292 -1.77 -9.25 -2.25
CA SER A 292 -2.85 -10.24 -2.32
C SER A 292 -2.92 -10.98 -3.67
N LEU A 293 -2.30 -10.41 -4.71
CA LEU A 293 -2.19 -10.97 -6.05
C LEU A 293 -0.86 -11.72 -6.27
N GLY A 294 -0.09 -11.95 -5.20
CA GLY A 294 1.18 -12.67 -5.26
C GLY A 294 2.38 -11.83 -5.69
N VAL A 295 2.24 -10.50 -5.80
CA VAL A 295 3.36 -9.60 -6.07
C VAL A 295 4.14 -9.37 -4.78
N VAL A 296 5.42 -9.76 -4.78
CA VAL A 296 6.35 -9.47 -3.68
C VAL A 296 6.93 -8.06 -3.83
N ASN A 297 7.46 -7.48 -2.75
CA ASN A 297 8.05 -6.13 -2.72
C ASN A 297 7.12 -5.02 -3.23
N MET A 298 5.82 -5.10 -2.91
CA MET A 298 4.88 -4.04 -3.28
C MET A 298 5.16 -2.74 -2.53
N LEU A 299 4.83 -1.61 -3.15
CA LEU A 299 4.93 -0.30 -2.52
C LEU A 299 3.93 -0.25 -1.34
N PRO A 300 4.38 -0.04 -0.10
CA PRO A 300 3.53 -0.18 1.07
C PRO A 300 2.53 0.98 1.24
N ASP A 301 2.87 2.16 0.74
CA ASP A 301 2.06 3.38 0.90
C ASP A 301 2.26 4.30 -0.33
N PRO A 302 1.46 4.10 -1.40
CA PRO A 302 1.50 4.91 -2.60
C PRO A 302 0.87 6.31 -2.45
N MET A 303 1.66 7.35 -2.66
CA MET A 303 1.19 8.72 -2.88
C MET A 303 1.00 9.01 -4.37
N LEU A 304 -0.11 9.65 -4.73
CA LEU A 304 -0.47 10.05 -6.08
C LEU A 304 -0.55 11.58 -6.19
N GLU A 305 0.12 12.14 -7.19
CA GLU A 305 -0.07 13.53 -7.62
C GLU A 305 -0.48 13.57 -9.09
N LEU A 306 -1.48 14.38 -9.43
CA LEU A 306 -1.90 14.65 -10.80
C LEU A 306 -1.46 16.05 -11.22
N HIS A 307 -0.78 16.15 -12.36
CA HIS A 307 -0.17 17.38 -12.87
C HIS A 307 -0.68 17.73 -14.27
N ASP A 308 -0.73 19.03 -14.59
CA ASP A 308 -1.00 19.53 -15.94
C ASP A 308 0.26 19.65 -16.81
N SER A 309 0.11 20.11 -18.06
CA SER A 309 1.22 20.27 -19.01
C SER A 309 2.24 21.35 -18.62
N SER A 310 1.92 22.25 -17.68
CA SER A 310 2.86 23.23 -17.14
C SER A 310 3.68 22.67 -15.97
N GLY A 311 3.33 21.46 -15.48
CA GLY A 311 3.89 20.86 -14.28
C GLY A 311 3.23 21.34 -12.98
N ALA A 312 2.07 21.99 -13.07
CA ALA A 312 1.32 22.40 -11.88
C ALA A 312 0.50 21.22 -11.33
N VAL A 313 0.50 21.06 -10.00
CA VAL A 313 -0.32 20.05 -9.30
C VAL A 313 -1.79 20.45 -9.40
N ILE A 314 -2.60 19.56 -9.97
CA ILE A 314 -4.06 19.65 -10.03
C ILE A 314 -4.67 19.09 -8.75
N ALA A 315 -4.21 17.91 -8.32
CA ALA A 315 -4.70 17.20 -7.14
C ALA A 315 -3.64 16.23 -6.63
N ALA A 316 -3.72 15.87 -5.34
CA ALA A 316 -2.89 14.85 -4.74
C ALA A 316 -3.69 14.03 -3.71
N ASN A 317 -3.31 12.77 -3.52
CA ASN A 317 -3.91 11.87 -2.54
C ASN A 317 -2.91 10.77 -2.15
N ASP A 318 -2.82 10.43 -0.86
CA ASP A 318 -1.95 9.40 -0.28
C ASP A 318 -2.69 8.37 0.57
N ASP A 319 -3.99 8.56 0.79
CA ASP A 319 -4.89 7.62 1.45
C ASP A 319 -6.30 7.95 0.89
N TRP A 320 -6.89 7.07 0.06
CA TRP A 320 -8.15 7.42 -0.64
C TRP A 320 -9.34 7.60 0.31
N GLN A 321 -9.28 6.97 1.49
CA GLN A 321 -10.36 6.95 2.48
C GLN A 321 -10.44 8.19 3.38
N ILE A 322 -9.45 9.07 3.36
CA ILE A 322 -9.41 10.26 4.20
C ILE A 322 -9.72 11.56 3.43
N GLY A 323 -9.99 11.46 2.13
CA GLY A 323 -10.27 12.60 1.25
C GLY A 323 -11.74 13.01 1.17
N SER A 324 -12.01 14.17 0.57
CA SER A 324 -13.38 14.65 0.31
C SER A 324 -14.13 13.88 -0.79
N GLN A 325 -13.44 12.99 -1.51
CA GLN A 325 -13.95 12.27 -2.69
C GLN A 325 -14.38 10.82 -2.40
N VAL A 326 -14.34 10.38 -1.13
CA VAL A 326 -14.59 8.98 -0.73
C VAL A 326 -15.93 8.43 -1.26
N ALA A 327 -17.00 9.22 -1.16
CA ALA A 327 -18.32 8.81 -1.64
C ALA A 327 -18.34 8.62 -3.17
N GLN A 328 -17.73 9.53 -3.92
CA GLN A 328 -17.65 9.47 -5.38
C GLN A 328 -16.75 8.33 -5.84
N ILE A 329 -15.62 8.11 -5.17
CA ILE A 329 -14.69 7.01 -5.45
C ILE A 329 -15.38 5.66 -5.21
N ASN A 330 -16.12 5.52 -4.11
CA ASN A 330 -16.94 4.32 -3.87
C ASN A 330 -18.02 4.12 -4.95
N ALA A 331 -18.75 5.18 -5.30
CA ALA A 331 -19.80 5.12 -6.30
C ALA A 331 -19.29 4.78 -7.72
N SER A 332 -18.02 5.05 -8.00
CA SER A 332 -17.39 4.75 -9.30
C SER A 332 -17.23 3.25 -9.58
N GLY A 333 -17.22 2.41 -8.55
CA GLY A 333 -16.88 0.98 -8.66
C GLY A 333 -15.38 0.68 -8.73
N TYR A 334 -14.52 1.71 -8.76
CA TYR A 334 -13.06 1.58 -8.87
C TYR A 334 -12.30 1.96 -7.59
N ALA A 335 -12.98 2.05 -6.44
CA ALA A 335 -12.31 2.31 -5.16
C ALA A 335 -11.20 1.27 -4.88
N PRO A 336 -9.99 1.70 -4.48
CA PRO A 336 -8.96 0.79 -3.98
C PRO A 336 -9.48 -0.01 -2.78
N LYS A 337 -8.92 -1.20 -2.56
CA LYS A 337 -9.35 -2.06 -1.44
C LYS A 337 -8.59 -1.74 -0.18
N ASN A 338 -7.32 -1.38 -0.31
CA ASN A 338 -6.50 -1.05 0.84
C ASN A 338 -6.67 0.44 1.20
N PRO A 339 -6.79 0.81 2.49
CA PRO A 339 -6.91 2.20 2.91
C PRO A 339 -5.67 3.05 2.59
N TYR A 340 -4.48 2.45 2.56
CA TYR A 340 -3.19 3.08 2.23
C TYR A 340 -2.97 3.29 0.73
N GLU A 341 -3.95 2.95 -0.09
CA GLU A 341 -3.87 3.19 -1.53
C GLU A 341 -4.41 4.57 -1.86
N SER A 342 -3.90 5.18 -2.93
CA SER A 342 -4.33 6.51 -3.33
C SER A 342 -5.32 6.44 -4.48
N ALA A 343 -6.31 7.33 -4.45
CA ALA A 343 -7.22 7.56 -5.57
C ALA A 343 -7.75 8.98 -5.56
N LEU A 344 -7.93 9.54 -6.75
CA LEU A 344 -8.54 10.85 -6.96
C LEU A 344 -9.45 10.83 -8.19
N ILE A 345 -10.47 11.69 -8.16
CA ILE A 345 -11.33 11.97 -9.32
C ILE A 345 -11.04 13.40 -9.80
N ALA A 346 -10.84 13.58 -11.10
CA ALA A 346 -10.59 14.89 -11.69
C ALA A 346 -11.39 15.08 -12.99
N THR A 347 -11.87 16.30 -13.23
CA THR A 347 -12.46 16.71 -14.51
C THR A 347 -11.44 17.58 -15.24
N LEU A 348 -10.95 17.07 -16.36
CA LEU A 348 -9.77 17.57 -17.07
C LEU A 348 -10.18 18.13 -18.43
N ALA A 349 -9.71 19.32 -18.77
CA ALA A 349 -9.87 19.86 -20.12
C ALA A 349 -9.05 19.03 -21.14
N PRO A 350 -9.28 19.20 -22.45
CA PRO A 350 -8.38 18.60 -23.44
C PRO A 350 -6.93 19.08 -23.25
N GLY A 351 -5.98 18.14 -23.18
CA GLY A 351 -4.59 18.43 -22.85
C GLY A 351 -3.79 17.21 -22.40
N SER A 352 -2.51 17.43 -22.10
CA SER A 352 -1.60 16.41 -21.57
C SER A 352 -1.51 16.48 -20.06
N TYR A 353 -1.57 15.32 -19.41
CA TYR A 353 -1.58 15.18 -17.96
C TYR A 353 -0.59 14.11 -17.51
N THR A 354 -0.13 14.26 -16.26
CA THR A 354 0.87 13.37 -15.67
C THR A 354 0.43 12.94 -14.27
N ALA A 355 0.30 11.64 -14.04
CA ALA A 355 0.18 11.05 -12.71
C ALA A 355 1.58 10.67 -12.22
N ILE A 356 2.05 11.29 -11.16
CA ILE A 356 3.31 10.98 -10.50
C ILE A 356 3.01 10.13 -9.27
N VAL A 357 3.68 8.99 -9.17
CA VAL A 357 3.57 8.09 -8.03
C VAL A 357 4.87 8.01 -7.27
N ARG A 358 4.76 8.19 -5.96
CA ARG A 358 5.86 8.12 -5.01
C ARG A 358 5.46 7.21 -3.87
N GLY A 359 6.43 6.56 -3.25
CA GLY A 359 6.22 6.02 -1.92
C GLY A 359 6.20 7.14 -0.89
N TYR A 360 5.31 7.06 0.09
CA TYR A 360 5.39 7.94 1.24
C TYR A 360 6.78 7.79 1.91
N ASN A 361 7.41 8.91 2.32
CA ASN A 361 8.77 8.98 2.88
C ASN A 361 9.84 8.29 2.02
N ASP A 362 9.77 8.44 0.70
CA ASP A 362 10.74 7.85 -0.22
C ASP A 362 10.80 6.31 -0.12
N SER A 363 9.72 5.67 0.34
CA SER A 363 9.57 4.23 0.23
C SER A 363 9.57 3.81 -1.23
N THR A 364 10.02 2.57 -1.47
CA THR A 364 10.15 2.02 -2.81
C THR A 364 9.44 0.67 -2.87
N GLY A 365 9.07 0.25 -4.08
CA GLY A 365 8.38 -1.01 -4.29
C GLY A 365 7.47 -0.98 -5.50
N ILE A 366 6.88 -2.12 -5.83
CA ILE A 366 6.02 -2.27 -7.00
C ILE A 366 4.66 -1.64 -6.72
N ALA A 367 4.24 -0.71 -7.58
CA ALA A 367 2.87 -0.17 -7.58
C ALA A 367 2.23 -0.35 -8.97
N LEU A 368 0.91 -0.20 -9.00
CA LEU A 368 0.08 -0.23 -10.19
C LEU A 368 -0.73 1.06 -10.28
N VAL A 369 -0.49 1.89 -11.29
CA VAL A 369 -1.28 3.11 -11.56
C VAL A 369 -2.33 2.81 -12.60
N GLU A 370 -3.55 3.28 -12.39
CA GLU A 370 -4.65 3.10 -13.34
C GLU A 370 -5.43 4.39 -13.55
N VAL A 371 -5.86 4.63 -14.80
CA VAL A 371 -6.72 5.75 -15.18
C VAL A 371 -7.99 5.24 -15.84
N TYR A 372 -9.13 5.57 -15.25
CA TYR A 372 -10.46 5.17 -15.69
C TYR A 372 -11.27 6.37 -16.16
N GLU A 373 -11.95 6.24 -17.30
CA GLU A 373 -12.97 7.20 -17.72
C GLU A 373 -14.26 7.00 -16.89
N LEU A 374 -14.79 8.08 -16.29
CA LEU A 374 -16.02 8.01 -15.48
C LEU A 374 -17.26 8.55 -16.18
N ASP A 375 -17.11 9.27 -17.30
CA ASP A 375 -18.21 9.87 -18.05
C ASP A 375 -18.29 9.36 -19.50
N SER A 376 -19.46 9.56 -20.11
CA SER A 376 -19.78 9.09 -21.45
C SER A 376 -19.58 10.14 -22.55
N VAL A 377 -18.97 11.30 -22.24
CA VAL A 377 -18.67 12.35 -23.24
C VAL A 377 -17.73 11.80 -24.30
N THR A 378 -17.77 12.33 -25.53
CA THR A 378 -17.01 11.79 -26.69
C THR A 378 -15.50 12.06 -26.65
N THR A 379 -15.01 12.92 -25.75
CA THR A 379 -13.59 13.08 -25.45
C THR A 379 -13.01 11.75 -24.93
N ARG A 380 -11.79 11.38 -25.33
CA ARG A 380 -11.15 10.10 -25.01
C ARG A 380 -9.72 10.25 -24.53
N LEU A 381 -9.24 9.26 -23.80
CA LEU A 381 -7.80 9.07 -23.57
C LEU A 381 -7.16 8.51 -24.85
N SER A 382 -6.20 9.25 -25.43
CA SER A 382 -5.63 8.91 -26.75
C SER A 382 -4.16 8.48 -26.74
N ASN A 383 -3.50 8.53 -25.58
CA ASN A 383 -2.11 8.11 -25.44
C ASN A 383 -1.83 7.63 -24.01
N ILE A 384 -0.90 6.68 -23.90
CA ILE A 384 -0.29 6.20 -22.66
C ILE A 384 1.21 6.40 -22.78
N SER A 385 1.84 6.99 -21.78
CA SER A 385 3.29 7.08 -21.69
C SER A 385 3.71 6.81 -20.26
N THR A 386 4.38 5.69 -19.98
CA THR A 386 4.82 5.38 -18.62
C THR A 386 6.31 5.29 -18.51
N ARG A 387 6.90 6.08 -17.61
CA ARG A 387 8.32 6.07 -17.30
C ARG A 387 8.59 5.38 -15.98
N GLY A 388 9.62 4.54 -15.98
CA GLY A 388 10.39 4.28 -14.77
C GLY A 388 11.34 3.09 -14.88
N LEU A 389 11.82 2.62 -13.73
CA LEU A 389 12.87 1.62 -13.63
C LEU A 389 12.44 0.22 -14.13
N VAL A 390 13.18 -0.29 -15.12
CA VAL A 390 13.13 -1.67 -15.59
C VAL A 390 14.17 -2.49 -14.82
N GLY A 391 13.70 -3.50 -14.10
CA GLY A 391 14.50 -4.51 -13.40
C GLY A 391 14.62 -5.82 -14.18
N THR A 392 14.97 -6.89 -13.45
CA THR A 392 15.12 -8.25 -14.01
C THR A 392 14.01 -9.18 -13.50
N GLY A 393 13.85 -10.36 -14.09
CA GLY A 393 12.83 -11.32 -13.66
C GLY A 393 11.41 -10.75 -13.78
N ASP A 394 10.72 -10.63 -12.64
CA ASP A 394 9.35 -10.11 -12.53
C ASP A 394 9.30 -8.58 -12.35
N ASP A 395 10.44 -7.92 -12.14
CA ASP A 395 10.56 -6.47 -11.89
C ASP A 395 10.61 -5.64 -13.19
N VAL A 396 9.89 -6.08 -14.22
CA VAL A 396 9.84 -5.42 -15.53
C VAL A 396 8.87 -4.26 -15.57
N LEU A 397 9.05 -3.36 -16.54
CA LEU A 397 8.07 -2.29 -16.82
C LEU A 397 6.91 -2.87 -17.64
N ILE A 398 5.68 -2.74 -17.12
CA ILE A 398 4.49 -3.28 -17.76
C ILE A 398 3.49 -2.15 -18.06
N GLY A 399 3.19 -1.94 -19.34
CA GLY A 399 2.10 -1.07 -19.79
C GLY A 399 0.89 -1.90 -20.22
N GLY A 400 -0.21 -1.84 -19.47
CA GLY A 400 -1.48 -2.49 -19.78
C GLY A 400 -2.44 -1.56 -20.50
N MET A 401 -3.22 -2.11 -21.42
CA MET A 401 -4.22 -1.36 -22.19
C MET A 401 -5.48 -2.21 -22.43
N ILE A 402 -6.65 -1.56 -22.40
CA ILE A 402 -7.93 -2.17 -22.77
C ILE A 402 -8.50 -1.45 -23.97
N ILE A 403 -8.80 -2.21 -25.03
CA ILE A 403 -9.51 -1.74 -26.22
C ILE A 403 -10.98 -2.12 -26.10
N ASN A 404 -11.86 -1.13 -26.07
CA ASN A 404 -13.31 -1.33 -26.12
C ASN A 404 -13.85 -1.12 -27.55
N GLY A 405 -15.07 -1.60 -27.82
CA GLY A 405 -15.78 -1.43 -29.10
C GLY A 405 -15.70 -2.67 -30.01
N THR A 406 -15.98 -2.51 -31.31
CA THR A 406 -16.06 -3.62 -32.27
C THR A 406 -15.13 -3.48 -33.48
N VAL A 407 -14.44 -2.34 -33.61
CA VAL A 407 -13.56 -2.04 -34.75
C VAL A 407 -12.10 -2.26 -34.30
N PRO A 408 -11.30 -3.06 -35.02
CA PRO A 408 -9.88 -3.20 -34.70
C PRO A 408 -9.17 -1.85 -34.77
N LYS A 409 -8.26 -1.60 -33.82
CA LYS A 409 -7.50 -0.35 -33.72
C LYS A 409 -6.08 -0.55 -34.19
N ASN A 410 -5.57 0.39 -34.97
CA ASN A 410 -4.19 0.37 -35.41
C ASN A 410 -3.33 1.14 -34.42
N LEU A 411 -2.35 0.47 -33.84
CA LEU A 411 -1.58 0.98 -32.72
C LEU A 411 -0.10 0.93 -33.02
N ILE A 412 0.64 1.88 -32.44
CA ILE A 412 2.08 1.76 -32.28
C ILE A 412 2.43 1.78 -30.78
N LEU A 413 3.09 0.71 -30.34
CA LEU A 413 3.69 0.63 -29.02
C LEU A 413 5.19 0.83 -29.17
N ARG A 414 5.83 1.56 -28.25
CA ARG A 414 7.28 1.77 -28.27
C ARG A 414 7.89 1.75 -26.88
N ALA A 415 9.13 1.27 -26.81
CA ALA A 415 9.94 1.33 -25.61
C ALA A 415 11.16 2.23 -25.88
N ILE A 416 11.26 3.32 -25.12
CA ILE A 416 12.29 4.35 -25.25
C ILE A 416 13.22 4.24 -24.05
N GLY A 417 14.52 4.09 -24.31
CA GLY A 417 15.55 3.97 -23.27
C GLY A 417 16.69 4.94 -23.57
N PRO A 418 17.57 4.63 -24.54
CA PRO A 418 18.74 5.44 -24.84
C PRO A 418 18.45 6.91 -25.15
N SER A 419 17.32 7.24 -25.79
CA SER A 419 16.97 8.64 -26.08
C SER A 419 16.69 9.45 -24.81
N LEU A 420 16.33 8.82 -23.68
CA LEU A 420 16.11 9.52 -22.41
C LEU A 420 17.41 10.14 -21.85
N ALA A 421 18.57 9.58 -22.18
CA ALA A 421 19.87 10.11 -21.79
C ALA A 421 20.30 11.34 -22.62
N ALA A 422 19.62 11.62 -23.73
CA ALA A 422 19.92 12.77 -24.60
C ALA A 422 19.06 13.99 -24.23
N PRO A 423 19.51 15.22 -24.56
CA PRO A 423 18.66 16.41 -24.46
C PRO A 423 17.36 16.27 -25.27
N PRO A 424 16.21 16.77 -24.78
CA PRO A 424 16.07 17.65 -23.61
C PRO A 424 15.99 16.91 -22.26
N THR A 425 15.76 15.60 -22.25
CA THR A 425 15.48 14.83 -21.04
C THR A 425 16.72 14.69 -20.15
N SER A 426 17.89 14.39 -20.74
CA SER A 426 19.19 14.29 -20.05
C SER A 426 19.16 13.42 -18.78
N LEU A 427 18.38 12.33 -18.80
CA LEU A 427 18.15 11.44 -17.67
C LEU A 427 19.35 10.52 -17.44
N ASN A 428 19.86 10.50 -16.21
CA ASN A 428 20.88 9.53 -15.81
C ASN A 428 20.25 8.14 -15.56
N GLY A 429 20.98 7.08 -15.89
CA GLY A 429 20.53 5.70 -15.64
C GLY A 429 19.45 5.17 -16.60
N ALA A 430 19.31 5.78 -17.79
CA ALA A 430 18.42 5.28 -18.83
C ALA A 430 18.79 3.87 -19.29
N LEU A 431 17.79 3.03 -19.55
CA LEU A 431 17.99 1.67 -20.06
C LEU A 431 18.67 1.74 -21.44
N SER A 432 19.78 1.03 -21.60
CA SER A 432 20.63 1.13 -22.80
C SER A 432 20.11 0.37 -24.01
N ASP A 433 19.26 -0.63 -23.82
CA ASP A 433 18.75 -1.49 -24.89
C ASP A 433 17.39 -2.11 -24.47
N PRO A 434 16.26 -1.37 -24.63
CA PRO A 434 14.93 -1.86 -24.32
C PRO A 434 14.39 -2.85 -25.36
N VAL A 435 13.99 -4.03 -24.90
CA VAL A 435 13.19 -5.05 -25.61
C VAL A 435 11.72 -4.87 -25.26
N LEU A 436 10.83 -4.88 -26.24
CA LEU A 436 9.38 -4.78 -26.08
C LEU A 436 8.67 -6.09 -26.50
N GLU A 437 7.81 -6.60 -25.64
CA GLU A 437 6.88 -7.68 -25.94
C GLU A 437 5.44 -7.22 -25.79
N LEU A 438 4.54 -7.70 -26.64
CA LEU A 438 3.10 -7.47 -26.56
C LEU A 438 2.39 -8.81 -26.36
N HIS A 439 1.57 -8.90 -25.33
CA HIS A 439 0.83 -10.09 -24.93
C HIS A 439 -0.67 -9.82 -24.94
N ASP A 440 -1.48 -10.84 -25.24
CA ASP A 440 -2.95 -10.77 -25.16
C ASP A 440 -3.46 -11.02 -23.73
N GLY A 441 -4.78 -10.88 -23.51
CA GLY A 441 -5.41 -11.08 -22.20
C GLY A 441 -5.35 -12.51 -21.66
N SER A 442 -4.91 -13.49 -22.46
CA SER A 442 -4.63 -14.86 -22.01
C SER A 442 -3.13 -15.09 -21.72
N GLY A 443 -2.29 -14.06 -21.91
CA GLY A 443 -0.85 -14.12 -21.71
C GLY A 443 -0.08 -14.69 -22.91
N ASN A 444 -0.69 -14.81 -24.10
CA ASN A 444 0.03 -15.27 -25.29
C ASN A 444 0.81 -14.12 -25.92
N LEU A 445 2.02 -14.39 -26.40
CA LEU A 445 2.82 -13.44 -27.16
C LEU A 445 2.16 -13.13 -28.51
N VAL A 446 1.81 -11.86 -28.72
CA VAL A 446 1.28 -11.31 -29.97
C VAL A 446 2.41 -10.84 -30.87
N ALA A 447 3.37 -10.11 -30.31
CA ALA A 447 4.51 -9.57 -31.04
C ALA A 447 5.67 -9.25 -30.09
N SER A 448 6.90 -9.23 -30.59
CA SER A 448 8.08 -8.78 -29.87
C SER A 448 8.99 -7.98 -30.78
N ASN A 449 9.74 -7.04 -30.21
CA ASN A 449 10.78 -6.31 -30.91
C ASN A 449 11.91 -5.92 -29.94
N ASP A 450 13.11 -5.70 -30.47
CA ASP A 450 14.31 -5.27 -29.74
C ASP A 450 14.83 -3.96 -30.37
N ASP A 451 15.16 -4.01 -31.66
CA ASP A 451 15.57 -2.85 -32.45
C ASP A 451 14.50 -2.52 -33.50
N TRP A 452 13.80 -1.38 -33.35
CA TRP A 452 12.71 -0.98 -34.26
C TRP A 452 13.11 -0.97 -35.74
N GLY A 453 14.37 -0.59 -36.02
CA GLY A 453 14.92 -0.54 -37.38
C GLY A 453 15.18 -1.92 -38.00
N SER A 454 15.22 -2.97 -37.19
CA SER A 454 15.40 -4.36 -37.63
C SER A 454 14.08 -5.10 -37.88
N SER A 455 12.95 -4.51 -37.47
CA SER A 455 11.62 -5.10 -37.62
C SER A 455 11.16 -5.13 -39.08
N PRO A 456 10.40 -6.16 -39.50
CA PRO A 456 9.67 -6.14 -40.78
C PRO A 456 8.77 -4.92 -40.97
N GLN A 457 8.36 -4.29 -39.86
CA GLN A 457 7.49 -3.11 -39.82
C GLN A 457 8.26 -1.79 -39.86
N ALA A 458 9.60 -1.80 -39.95
CA ALA A 458 10.44 -0.60 -39.83
C ALA A 458 10.05 0.53 -40.79
N LEU A 459 9.67 0.20 -42.04
CA LEU A 459 9.21 1.21 -43.01
C LEU A 459 7.89 1.87 -42.59
N ALA A 460 6.94 1.08 -42.07
CA ALA A 460 5.66 1.59 -41.59
C ALA A 460 5.84 2.45 -40.33
N ILE A 461 6.66 1.97 -39.38
CA ILE A 461 7.03 2.71 -38.16
C ILE A 461 7.69 4.05 -38.54
N ALA A 462 8.63 4.05 -39.48
CA ALA A 462 9.33 5.25 -39.94
C ALA A 462 8.41 6.27 -40.63
N ALA A 463 7.26 5.85 -41.15
CA ALA A 463 6.26 6.74 -41.74
C ALA A 463 5.38 7.44 -40.69
N THR A 464 5.45 7.05 -39.42
CA THR A 464 4.70 7.68 -38.32
C THR A 464 5.50 8.77 -37.63
N PRO A 465 4.83 9.74 -36.97
CA PRO A 465 5.51 10.68 -36.07
C PRO A 465 6.04 10.03 -34.78
N TYR A 466 5.72 8.75 -34.54
CA TYR A 466 6.04 8.03 -33.30
C TYR A 466 7.26 7.11 -33.41
N ARG A 467 7.96 7.12 -34.55
CA ARG A 467 9.23 6.40 -34.74
C ARG A 467 10.24 6.73 -33.62
N PRO A 468 10.82 5.73 -32.93
CA PRO A 468 11.90 5.99 -31.98
C PRO A 468 13.10 6.67 -32.66
N SER A 469 13.78 7.57 -31.97
CA SER A 469 14.92 8.30 -32.54
C SER A 469 16.20 7.48 -32.50
N ASN A 470 16.40 6.67 -31.46
CA ASN A 470 17.55 5.80 -31.35
C ASN A 470 17.29 4.46 -32.06
N ALA A 471 18.31 3.87 -32.68
CA ALA A 471 18.18 2.58 -33.35
C ALA A 471 17.98 1.41 -32.37
N LYS A 472 18.44 1.58 -31.13
CA LYS A 472 18.37 0.64 -30.00
C LYS A 472 17.07 0.70 -29.20
N GLU A 473 16.03 1.25 -29.80
CA GLU A 473 14.73 1.35 -29.15
C GLU A 473 13.75 0.40 -29.84
N SER A 474 12.80 -0.12 -29.09
CA SER A 474 11.81 -1.04 -29.63
C SER A 474 10.55 -0.32 -30.08
N ALA A 475 9.92 -0.81 -31.16
CA ALA A 475 8.55 -0.42 -31.51
C ALA A 475 7.78 -1.54 -32.20
N ILE A 476 6.54 -1.76 -31.81
CA ILE A 476 5.61 -2.72 -32.41
C ILE A 476 4.46 -1.92 -33.01
N MET A 477 4.21 -2.07 -34.31
CA MET A 477 3.01 -1.55 -34.95
C MET A 477 2.06 -2.71 -35.24
N THR A 478 0.83 -2.67 -34.73
CA THR A 478 -0.09 -3.79 -34.89
C THR A 478 -1.55 -3.35 -34.86
N THR A 479 -2.42 -4.17 -35.43
CA THR A 479 -3.86 -3.97 -35.39
C THR A 479 -4.47 -4.93 -34.37
N LEU A 480 -5.13 -4.38 -33.35
CA LEU A 480 -5.68 -5.14 -32.23
C LEU A 480 -7.20 -5.04 -32.19
N THR A 481 -7.87 -6.16 -32.00
CA THR A 481 -9.32 -6.19 -31.72
C THR A 481 -9.60 -5.79 -30.28
N ALA A 482 -10.87 -5.57 -29.93
CA ALA A 482 -11.28 -5.34 -28.55
C ALA A 482 -10.79 -6.46 -27.61
N GLY A 483 -10.31 -6.07 -26.44
CA GLY A 483 -9.67 -6.96 -25.48
C GLY A 483 -8.63 -6.25 -24.60
N SER A 484 -8.06 -7.02 -23.67
CA SER A 484 -6.96 -6.57 -22.81
C SER A 484 -5.62 -6.99 -23.41
N TYR A 485 -4.63 -6.10 -23.35
CA TYR A 485 -3.28 -6.36 -23.83
C TYR A 485 -2.24 -5.84 -22.84
N THR A 486 -1.06 -6.43 -22.87
CA THR A 486 0.04 -6.10 -21.97
C THR A 486 1.33 -5.93 -22.76
N ALA A 487 1.91 -4.74 -22.68
CA ALA A 487 3.23 -4.42 -23.18
C ALA A 487 4.26 -4.60 -22.06
N ILE A 488 5.25 -5.47 -22.27
CA ILE A 488 6.32 -5.75 -21.32
C ILE A 488 7.62 -5.20 -21.88
N VAL A 489 8.30 -4.36 -21.10
CA VAL A 489 9.62 -3.82 -21.43
C VAL A 489 10.69 -4.46 -20.55
N ARG A 490 11.70 -5.03 -21.18
CA ARG A 490 12.88 -5.65 -20.56
C ARG A 490 14.16 -4.99 -21.07
N GLY A 491 15.24 -5.08 -20.31
CA GLY A 491 16.57 -4.79 -20.85
C GLY A 491 17.14 -6.00 -21.57
N ALA A 492 17.74 -5.81 -22.74
CA ALA A 492 18.48 -6.86 -23.41
C ALA A 492 19.58 -7.41 -22.48
N ASN A 493 19.74 -8.73 -22.44
CA ASN A 493 20.69 -9.44 -21.56
C ASN A 493 20.50 -9.13 -20.06
N ASP A 494 19.25 -8.99 -19.62
CA ASP A 494 18.89 -8.70 -18.21
C ASP A 494 19.52 -7.38 -17.68
N THR A 495 19.73 -6.42 -18.56
CA THR A 495 20.15 -5.07 -18.15
C THR A 495 18.99 -4.33 -17.47
N THR A 496 19.34 -3.41 -16.57
CA THR A 496 18.38 -2.59 -15.81
C THR A 496 18.57 -1.12 -16.12
N GLY A 497 17.50 -0.32 -16.01
CA GLY A 497 17.59 1.12 -16.21
C GLY A 497 16.22 1.75 -16.40
N ILE A 498 16.15 3.08 -16.47
CA ILE A 498 14.89 3.78 -16.68
C ILE A 498 14.49 3.72 -18.14
N ALA A 499 13.29 3.23 -18.41
CA ALA A 499 12.70 3.22 -19.76
C ALA A 499 11.31 3.86 -19.74
N LEU A 500 10.81 4.16 -20.93
CA LEU A 500 9.46 4.64 -21.18
C LEU A 500 8.75 3.63 -22.08
N VAL A 501 7.54 3.19 -21.70
CA VAL A 501 6.65 2.41 -22.57
C VAL A 501 5.48 3.29 -22.99
N GLU A 502 5.20 3.35 -24.28
CA GLU A 502 4.15 4.19 -24.83
C GLU A 502 3.27 3.44 -25.82
N ALA A 503 2.00 3.82 -25.91
CA ALA A 503 1.04 3.28 -26.86
C ALA A 503 0.21 4.40 -27.48
N TYR A 504 0.28 4.51 -28.81
CA TYR A 504 -0.44 5.52 -29.59
C TYR A 504 -1.47 4.88 -30.51
N ASP A 505 -2.64 5.49 -30.53
CA ASP A 505 -3.70 5.22 -31.48
C ASP A 505 -3.39 5.91 -32.82
N LEU A 506 -3.25 5.13 -33.89
CA LEU A 506 -2.98 5.62 -35.25
C LEU A 506 -4.25 5.91 -36.04
N ASP A 507 -5.42 5.52 -35.52
CA ASP A 507 -6.74 5.76 -36.10
C ASP A 507 -7.76 6.30 -35.07
N PRO A 508 -7.45 7.42 -34.37
CA PRO A 508 -8.21 7.94 -33.21
C PRO A 508 -9.62 8.45 -33.51
#